data_AF-A0A2H5VB93-F1
#
_entry.id   AF-A0A2H5VB93-F1
#
_cell.length_a   1.000
_cell.length_b   1.000
_cell.length_c   1.000
_cell.angle_alpha   90.00
_cell.angle_beta   90.00
_cell.angle_gamma   90.00
#
_symmetry.space_group_name_H-M   'P 1'
#
loop_
_entity.id
_entity.type
_entity.pdbx_description
1 polymer ?
#
loop_
_entity_poly.entity_id
_entity_poly.type
_entity_poly.pdbx_seq_one_letter_code
_entity_poly.pdbx_strand_id
1 'polypeptide(L)' 'MDDKMLAENAMAVINAVEKKLPAGERNIAEVMLKFTMGRVARLIPTKVVAR' A
#
# COMPACT_ATOMS: atom_id res chain seq x y z
N MET A 1 19.14 0.92 3.26
CA MET A 1 17.91 0.68 2.48
C MET A 1 17.38 2.05 2.16
N ASP A 2 17.34 2.39 0.88
CA ASP A 2 16.98 3.74 0.46
C ASP A 2 15.47 3.82 0.26
N ASP A 3 14.91 5.02 0.38
CA ASP A 3 13.46 5.25 0.28
C ASP A 3 12.88 4.74 -1.04
N LYS A 4 13.68 4.75 -2.11
CA LYS A 4 13.29 4.18 -3.42
C LYS A 4 13.07 2.67 -3.34
N MET A 5 13.99 1.94 -2.71
CA MET A 5 13.88 0.49 -2.55
C MET A 5 12.69 0.13 -1.65
N LEU A 6 12.40 0.95 -0.64
CA LEU A 6 11.23 0.75 0.22
C LEU A 6 9.92 0.94 -0.54
N ALA A 7 9.83 1.97 -1.39
CA ALA A 7 8.67 2.21 -2.24
C ALA A 7 8.44 1.08 -3.25
N GLU A 8 9.51 0.59 -3.90
CA GLU A 8 9.43 -0.53 -4.84
C GLU A 8 8.93 -1.81 -4.15
N ASN A 9 9.45 -2.13 -2.97
CA ASN A 9 9.02 -3.28 -2.20
C ASN A 9 7.54 -3.17 -1.77
N ALA A 10 7.12 -1.98 -1.33
CA ALA A 10 5.72 -1.74 -0.97
C ALA A 10 4.79 -1.94 -2.17
N MET A 11 5.14 -1.39 -3.33
CA MET A 11 4.38 -1.57 -4.57
C MET A 11 4.34 -3.03 -5.03
N ALA A 12 5.45 -3.76 -4.94
CA ALA A 12 5.51 -5.18 -5.29
C ALA A 12 4.55 -6.03 -4.44
N VAL A 13 4.49 -5.77 -3.12
CA VAL A 13 3.57 -6.46 -2.20
C VAL A 13 2.11 -6.10 -2.50
N ILE A 14 1.81 -4.82 -2.71
CA ILE A 14 0.44 -4.37 -3.05
C ILE A 14 -0.04 -5.06 -4.34
N ASN A 15 0.77 -5.03 -5.40
CA ASN A 15 0.44 -5.67 -6.68
C ASN A 15 0.27 -7.20 -6.56
N ALA A 16 1.06 -7.84 -5.70
CA ALA A 16 0.94 -9.28 -5.46
C ALA A 16 -0.37 -9.62 -4.72
N VAL A 17 -0.79 -8.76 -3.77
CA VAL A 17 -2.07 -8.90 -3.05
C VAL A 17 -3.25 -8.63 -3.98
N GLU A 18 -3.20 -7.58 -4.80
CA GLU A 18 -4.25 -7.25 -5.77
C GLU A 18 -4.55 -8.40 -6.73
N LYS A 19 -3.51 -9.03 -7.30
CA LYS A 19 -3.69 -10.18 -8.21
C LYS A 19 -4.30 -11.41 -7.55
N LYS A 20 -4.15 -11.54 -6.23
CA LYS A 20 -4.67 -12.67 -5.45
C LYS A 20 -6.11 -12.45 -5.00
N LEU A 21 -6.59 -11.20 -4.98
CA LEU A 21 -7.93 -10.86 -4.54
C LEU A 21 -8.93 -10.96 -5.71
N PRO A 22 -10.09 -11.63 -5.52
CA PRO A 22 -11.07 -11.82 -6.59
C PRO A 22 -11.70 -10.52 -7.10
N ALA A 23 -11.62 -9.43 -6.34
CA ALA A 23 -12.11 -8.10 -6.72
C ALA A 23 -11.01 -7.01 -6.71
N GLY A 24 -9.73 -7.40 -6.63
CA GLY A 24 -8.58 -6.49 -6.71
C GLY A 24 -8.65 -5.30 -5.72
N GLU A 25 -8.39 -4.09 -6.22
CA GLU A 25 -8.41 -2.83 -5.46
C GLU A 25 -9.73 -2.58 -4.71
N ARG A 26 -10.88 -3.02 -5.26
CA ARG A 26 -12.19 -2.82 -4.62
C ARG A 26 -12.34 -3.57 -3.30
N ASN A 27 -11.46 -4.54 -3.03
CA ASN A 27 -11.47 -5.33 -1.80
C ASN A 27 -10.40 -4.88 -0.78
N ILE A 28 -9.66 -3.80 -1.06
CA ILE A 28 -8.65 -3.24 -0.17
C ILE A 28 -9.26 -2.01 0.52
N ALA A 29 -9.60 -2.14 1.80
CA ALA A 29 -10.19 -1.05 2.57
C ALA A 29 -9.14 -0.01 3.02
N GLU A 30 -7.95 -0.46 3.41
CA GLU A 30 -6.90 0.41 3.91
C GLU A 30 -5.52 -0.25 3.76
N VAL A 31 -4.49 0.56 3.46
CA VAL A 31 -3.09 0.13 3.45
C VAL A 31 -2.35 0.86 4.58
N MET A 32 -1.71 0.10 5.46
CA MET A 32 -0.97 0.63 6.61
C MET A 32 0.48 0.15 6.58
N LEU A 33 1.41 1.05 6.86
CA LEU A 33 2.83 0.77 6.97
C LEU A 33 3.30 1.07 8.40
N LYS A 34 4.05 0.15 9.00
CA LYS A 34 4.66 0.36 10.32
C LYS A 34 6.11 -0.08 10.30
N PHE A 35 6.94 0.64 11.05
CA PHE A 35 8.26 0.15 11.43
C PHE A 35 8.12 -0.80 12.62
N THR A 36 9.11 -1.68 12.83
CA THR A 36 9.07 -2.74 13.86
C THR A 36 8.61 -2.25 15.23
N MET A 37 9.03 -1.04 15.62
CA MET A 37 8.71 -0.42 16.91
C MET A 37 8.05 0.97 16.78
N GLY A 38 7.68 1.38 15.56
CA GLY A 38 7.19 2.73 15.26
C GLY A 38 5.68 2.83 15.28
N ARG A 39 5.17 4.06 15.30
CA ARG A 39 3.74 4.33 15.06
C ARG A 39 3.38 4.01 13.61
N VAL A 40 2.14 3.59 13.41
CA VAL A 40 1.61 3.23 12.10
C VAL A 40 1.40 4.49 11.27
N ALA A 41 1.90 4.49 10.04
CA ALA A 41 1.55 5.46 9.01
C ALA A 41 0.43 4.86 8.15
N ARG A 42 -0.72 5.55 8.14
CA ARG A 42 -1.83 5.21 7.25
C ARG A 42 -1.58 5.81 5.87
N LEU A 43 -1.59 4.97 4.84
CA LEU A 43 -1.64 5.44 3.46
C LEU A 43 -3.11 5.65 3.11
N ILE A 44 -3.56 6.91 3.15
CA ILE A 44 -4.83 7.26 2.52
C ILE A 44 -4.61 7.10 1.02
N PRO A 45 -5.37 6.27 0.30
CA PRO A 45 -5.23 6.15 -1.14
C PRO A 45 -5.58 7.50 -1.78
N THR A 46 -4.55 8.24 -2.22
CA THR A 46 -4.65 9.53 -2.89
C THR A 46 -5.13 9.35 -4.34
N LYS A 47 -6.29 8.72 -4.56
CA LYS A 47 -6.98 8.66 -5.85
C LYS A 47 -8.49 8.90 -5.76
N VAL A 48 -8.93 9.80 -4.87
CA VAL A 48 -10.28 10.38 -4.92
C VAL A 48 -10.24 11.90 -4.78
N VAL A 49 -9.38 12.59 -5.55
CA VAL A 49 -9.59 14.00 -5.95
C VAL A 49 -8.81 14.25 -7.25
N ALA A 50 -9.35 13.77 -8.37
CA ALA A 50 -9.14 14.41 -9.66
C ALA A 50 -10.54 14.58 -10.25
N ARG A 51 -10.91 15.85 -10.45
CA ARG A 51 -12.10 16.26 -11.20
C ARG A 51 -12.12 15.63 -12.58
#